data_AF-A0A8S3JPX8-F1
#
_entry.id   AF-A0A8S3JPX8-F1
#
_cell.length_a   1.000
_cell.length_b   1.000
_cell.length_c   1.000
_cell.angle_alpha   90.00
_cell.angle_beta   90.00
_cell.angle_gamma   90.00
#
_symmetry.space_group_name_H-M   'P 1'
#
loop_
_entity.id
_entity.type
_entity.pdbx_description
1 polymer ?
#
loop_
_entity_poly.entity_id
_entity_poly.type
_entity_poly.pdbx_seq_one_letter_code
_entity_poly.pdbx_strand_id
1 'polypeptide(L)'
;NDQQAAKIFVPRSIQPIKDTGMVAFVKRVDLEIPDNRVTEALTKAGLHVVNVTRFNRKEGNISTSTIKITFKDGNSRNTFIHTGQQVDSMHFNGEAALQNKNPVKCYICLQFNHVAKYCKTKQQKCAKCGDNHRIEQCTAANHAIKCNNCN
;
A
#
# COMPACT_ATOMS: atom_id res chain seq x y z
N ASN A 1 17.80 27.86 26.24
CA ASN A 1 16.58 27.95 25.41
C ASN A 1 16.82 27.16 24.13
N ASP A 2 16.72 25.83 24.18
CA ASP A 2 16.80 24.97 23.00
C ASP A 2 15.44 24.30 22.79
N GLN A 3 14.55 25.00 22.09
CA GLN A 3 13.32 24.42 21.59
C GLN A 3 13.66 23.59 20.35
N GLN A 4 13.90 22.29 20.54
CA GLN A 4 13.95 21.34 19.44
C GLN A 4 12.65 21.45 18.64
N ALA A 5 12.76 21.89 17.38
CA ALA A 5 11.65 21.92 16.45
C ALA A 5 11.01 20.52 16.38
N ALA A 6 9.77 20.42 16.86
CA ALA A 6 9.01 19.19 16.81
C ALA A 6 9.01 18.70 15.36
N LYS A 7 9.53 17.48 15.11
CA LYS A 7 9.38 16.83 13.81
C LYS A 7 7.88 16.69 13.54
N ILE A 8 7.33 17.62 12.77
CA ILE A 8 5.96 17.58 12.28
C ILE A 8 5.88 16.32 11.42
N PHE A 9 5.36 15.26 12.03
CA PHE A 9 5.05 14.03 11.32
C PHE A 9 3.83 14.36 10.48
N VAL A 10 4.07 14.73 9.22
CA VAL A 10 3.00 14.79 8.23
C VAL A 10 2.39 13.39 8.21
N PRO A 11 1.13 13.23 8.66
CA PRO A 11 0.47 11.95 8.51
C PRO A 11 0.57 11.63 7.04
N ARG A 12 1.08 10.45 6.69
CA ARG A 12 0.76 9.91 5.38
C ARG A 12 -0.76 9.74 5.43
N SER A 13 -1.50 10.76 5.00
CA SER A 13 -2.78 10.52 4.35
C SER A 13 -2.54 9.34 3.41
N ILE A 14 -3.56 8.50 3.21
CA ILE A 14 -3.53 7.57 2.10
C ILE A 14 -3.47 8.47 0.86
N GLN A 15 -2.26 8.94 0.54
CA GLN A 15 -2.01 9.71 -0.66
C GLN A 15 -2.41 8.72 -1.74
N PRO A 16 -3.35 9.09 -2.61
CA PRO A 16 -3.66 8.24 -3.75
C PRO A 16 -2.32 7.89 -4.37
N ILE A 17 -2.01 6.60 -4.46
CA ILE A 17 -0.81 6.17 -5.14
C ILE A 17 -1.04 6.66 -6.58
N LYS A 18 -0.29 7.70 -6.96
CA LYS A 18 -0.38 8.30 -8.28
C LYS A 18 -0.25 7.18 -9.31
N ASP A 19 -1.14 7.22 -10.30
CA ASP A 19 -1.08 6.35 -11.47
C ASP A 19 -1.27 4.84 -11.20
N THR A 20 -1.96 4.45 -10.12
CA THR A 20 -2.41 3.04 -9.91
C THR A 20 -3.14 2.47 -11.12
N GLY A 21 -3.87 3.31 -11.87
CA GLY A 21 -4.53 2.93 -13.12
C GLY A 21 -3.60 2.50 -14.27
N MET A 22 -2.30 2.78 -14.16
CA MET A 22 -1.26 2.45 -15.13
C MET A 22 -0.25 1.43 -14.61
N VAL A 23 -0.44 0.89 -13.40
CA VAL A 23 0.53 -0.02 -12.77
C VAL A 23 -0.06 -1.42 -12.65
N ALA A 24 0.75 -2.41 -12.99
CA ALA A 24 0.49 -3.82 -12.69
C ALA A 24 1.65 -4.45 -11.91
N PHE A 25 1.34 -5.49 -11.16
CA PHE A 25 2.30 -6.33 -10.47
C PHE A 25 2.30 -7.72 -11.07
N VAL A 26 3.48 -8.31 -11.25
CA VAL A 26 3.60 -9.72 -11.61
C VAL A 26 4.35 -10.41 -10.50
N LYS A 27 3.79 -11.51 -10.01
CA LYS A 27 4.37 -12.35 -8.94
C LYS A 27 4.98 -13.61 -9.52
N ARG A 28 5.84 -14.25 -8.74
CA ARG A 28 6.51 -15.51 -9.08
C ARG A 28 7.36 -15.40 -10.35
N VAL A 29 7.92 -14.23 -10.60
CA VAL A 29 8.86 -14.02 -11.70
C VAL A 29 10.21 -14.62 -11.33
N ASP A 30 10.73 -15.50 -12.18
CA ASP A 30 12.10 -16.03 -12.08
C ASP A 30 13.11 -14.88 -11.89
N LEU A 31 14.09 -15.09 -11.03
CA LEU A 31 15.15 -14.13 -10.74
C LEU A 31 16.16 -14.02 -11.88
N GLU A 32 16.27 -15.05 -12.72
CA GLU A 32 17.16 -15.06 -13.87
C GLU A 32 16.64 -14.22 -15.04
N ILE A 33 15.33 -13.91 -15.07
CA ILE A 33 14.75 -13.06 -16.11
C ILE A 33 15.00 -11.58 -15.74
N PRO A 34 15.85 -10.86 -16.48
CA PRO A 34 16.17 -9.47 -16.14
C PRO A 34 15.06 -8.52 -16.59
N ASP A 35 14.95 -7.37 -15.93
CA ASP A 35 13.85 -6.41 -16.12
C ASP A 35 13.81 -5.83 -17.56
N ASN A 36 14.96 -5.69 -18.23
CA ASN A 36 15.04 -5.26 -19.63
C ASN A 36 14.41 -6.30 -20.56
N ARG A 37 14.60 -7.60 -20.31
CA ARG A 37 14.01 -8.68 -21.11
C ARG A 37 12.48 -8.65 -21.04
N VAL A 38 11.95 -8.41 -19.84
CA VAL A 38 10.50 -8.22 -19.65
C VAL A 38 10.01 -7.01 -20.42
N THR A 39 10.74 -5.89 -20.37
CA THR A 39 10.40 -4.65 -21.08
C THR A 39 10.35 -4.86 -22.59
N GLU A 40 11.35 -5.53 -23.16
CA GLU A 40 11.41 -5.87 -24.59
C GLU A 40 10.25 -6.75 -25.01
N ALA A 41 9.96 -7.81 -24.25
CA ALA A 41 8.89 -8.75 -24.57
C ALA A 41 7.50 -8.07 -24.57
N LEU A 42 7.22 -7.22 -23.58
CA LEU A 42 5.98 -6.46 -23.52
C LEU A 42 5.88 -5.42 -24.66
N THR A 43 6.99 -4.74 -24.97
CA THR A 43 7.02 -3.77 -26.09
C THR A 43 6.80 -4.47 -27.43
N LYS A 44 7.41 -5.65 -27.63
CA LYS A 44 7.21 -6.49 -28.83
C LYS A 44 5.77 -6.98 -28.96
N ALA A 45 5.07 -7.19 -27.85
CA ALA A 45 3.65 -7.52 -27.83
C ALA A 45 2.74 -6.31 -28.13
N GLY A 46 3.30 -5.13 -28.39
CA GLY A 46 2.55 -3.91 -28.67
C GLY A 46 2.04 -3.17 -27.43
N LEU A 47 2.50 -3.54 -26.23
CA LEU A 47 2.12 -2.86 -24.99
C LEU A 47 3.03 -1.66 -24.75
N HIS A 48 2.44 -0.52 -24.40
CA HIS A 48 3.20 0.70 -24.12
C HIS A 48 3.73 0.69 -22.67
N VAL A 49 4.93 0.16 -22.47
CA VAL A 49 5.61 0.10 -21.16
C VAL A 49 6.51 1.31 -20.96
N VAL A 50 6.45 1.90 -19.76
CA VAL A 50 7.33 3.00 -19.33
C VAL A 50 8.49 2.48 -18.50
N ASN A 51 8.22 1.58 -17.57
CA ASN A 51 9.24 1.07 -16.66
C ASN A 51 8.86 -0.31 -16.11
N VAL A 52 9.86 -1.17 -15.96
CA VAL A 52 9.76 -2.43 -15.21
C VAL A 52 10.76 -2.35 -14.06
N THR A 53 10.30 -2.61 -12.84
CA THR A 53 11.13 -2.54 -11.65
C THR A 53 10.88 -3.74 -10.76
N ARG A 54 11.90 -4.57 -10.55
CA ARG A 54 11.87 -5.64 -9.56
C ARG A 54 11.95 -5.11 -8.14
N PHE A 55 11.15 -5.69 -7.24
CA PHE A 55 11.23 -5.35 -5.83
C PHE A 55 12.38 -6.06 -5.14
N ASN A 56 13.03 -5.37 -4.22
CA ASN A 56 14.07 -5.92 -3.36
C ASN A 56 13.58 -5.96 -1.91
N ARG A 57 14.01 -6.97 -1.15
CA ARG A 57 13.82 -6.98 0.30
C ARG A 57 14.61 -5.83 0.93
N LYS A 58 14.00 -5.19 1.92
CA LYS A 58 14.64 -4.09 2.66
C LYS A 58 15.92 -4.54 3.37
N GLU A 59 15.93 -5.78 3.82
CA GLU A 59 17.08 -6.42 4.45
C GLU A 59 17.90 -7.14 3.38
N GLY A 60 19.17 -6.75 3.22
CA GLY A 60 20.10 -7.34 2.27
C GLY A 60 19.94 -6.93 0.79
N ASN A 61 18.96 -6.09 0.44
CA ASN A 61 18.70 -5.65 -0.94
C ASN A 61 18.54 -6.82 -1.94
N ILE A 62 18.03 -7.96 -1.47
CA ILE A 62 17.89 -9.18 -2.26
C ILE A 62 16.66 -9.06 -3.16
N SER A 63 16.83 -9.29 -4.46
CA SER A 63 15.73 -9.25 -5.42
C SER A 63 14.68 -10.31 -5.14
N THR A 64 13.43 -9.92 -5.31
CA THR A 64 12.26 -10.76 -5.10
C THR A 64 11.69 -11.23 -6.43
N SER A 65 10.83 -12.25 -6.36
CA SER A 65 10.08 -12.75 -7.51
C SER A 65 8.87 -11.87 -7.85
N THR A 66 8.84 -10.60 -7.42
CA THR A 66 7.76 -9.67 -7.73
C THR A 66 8.32 -8.46 -8.47
N ILE A 67 7.72 -8.17 -9.62
CA ILE A 67 8.05 -6.98 -10.42
C ILE A 67 6.84 -6.04 -10.49
N LYS A 68 7.14 -4.75 -10.61
CA LYS A 68 6.19 -3.69 -10.90
C LYS A 68 6.38 -3.27 -12.35
N ILE A 69 5.28 -3.23 -13.11
CA ILE A 69 5.26 -2.74 -14.48
C ILE A 69 4.43 -1.46 -14.49
N THR A 70 5.02 -0.37 -14.98
CA THR A 70 4.36 0.89 -15.24
C THR A 70 4.12 1.02 -16.74
N PHE A 71 2.87 1.21 -17.12
CA PHE A 71 2.45 1.43 -18.50
C PHE A 71 2.28 2.92 -18.78
N LYS A 72 2.27 3.28 -20.06
CA LYS A 72 2.00 4.65 -20.52
C LYS A 72 0.51 4.99 -20.41
N ASP A 73 -0.34 3.98 -20.57
CA ASP A 73 -1.78 4.13 -20.61
C ASP A 73 -2.50 2.96 -19.92
N GLY A 74 -3.74 3.22 -19.50
CA GLY A 74 -4.56 2.23 -18.81
C GLY A 74 -5.03 1.08 -19.70
N ASN A 75 -5.09 1.28 -21.03
CA ASN A 75 -5.51 0.25 -21.96
C ASN A 75 -4.44 -0.85 -22.08
N SER A 76 -3.18 -0.48 -22.32
CA SER A 76 -2.03 -1.40 -22.29
C SER A 76 -1.99 -2.19 -20.97
N ARG A 77 -2.21 -1.51 -19.84
CA ARG A 77 -2.26 -2.14 -18.52
C ARG A 77 -3.41 -3.15 -18.41
N ASN A 78 -4.62 -2.78 -18.83
CA ASN A 78 -5.79 -3.66 -18.77
C ASN A 78 -5.63 -4.86 -19.70
N THR A 79 -5.18 -4.65 -20.95
CA THR A 79 -4.88 -5.72 -21.89
C THR A 79 -3.91 -6.71 -21.26
N PHE A 80 -2.78 -6.25 -20.72
CA PHE A 80 -1.81 -7.11 -20.05
C PHE A 80 -2.39 -7.90 -18.88
N ILE A 81 -3.25 -7.30 -18.05
CA ILE A 81 -3.91 -8.00 -16.93
C ILE A 81 -4.86 -9.10 -17.44
N HIS A 82 -5.60 -8.83 -18.51
CA HIS A 82 -6.58 -9.77 -19.04
C HIS A 82 -5.97 -10.90 -19.86
N THR A 83 -4.92 -10.62 -20.63
CA THR A 83 -4.32 -11.58 -21.57
C THR A 83 -3.06 -12.25 -21.02
N GLY A 84 -2.40 -11.63 -20.04
CA GLY A 84 -1.04 -11.96 -19.65
C GLY A 84 -0.04 -11.68 -20.79
N GLN A 85 1.21 -12.08 -20.58
CA GLN A 85 2.23 -12.09 -21.63
C GLN A 85 3.19 -13.27 -21.44
N GLN A 86 3.51 -13.98 -22.51
CA GLN A 86 4.61 -14.94 -22.50
C GLN A 86 5.95 -14.19 -22.58
N VAL A 87 6.84 -14.42 -21.62
CA VAL A 87 8.22 -13.94 -21.63
C VAL A 87 9.11 -15.16 -21.41
N ASP A 88 9.91 -15.48 -22.43
CA ASP A 88 10.70 -16.71 -22.50
C ASP A 88 9.81 -17.94 -22.24
N SER A 89 10.15 -18.78 -21.25
CA SER A 89 9.42 -20.01 -20.93
C SER A 89 8.34 -19.82 -19.86
N MET A 90 8.03 -18.57 -19.46
CA MET A 90 7.08 -18.28 -18.39
C MET A 90 5.95 -17.35 -18.85
N HIS A 91 4.73 -17.66 -18.40
CA HIS A 91 3.56 -16.83 -18.65
C HIS A 91 3.34 -15.85 -17.49
N PHE A 92 3.40 -14.55 -17.78
CA PHE A 92 3.31 -13.49 -16.79
C PHE A 92 1.84 -13.07 -16.64
N ASN A 93 1.30 -13.30 -15.44
CA ASN A 93 -0.04 -12.86 -15.05
C ASN A 93 0.04 -11.57 -14.24
N GLY A 94 -0.60 -10.51 -14.74
CA GLY A 94 -0.63 -9.20 -14.09
C GLY A 94 -1.76 -9.07 -13.07
N GLU A 95 -1.46 -8.47 -11.93
CA GLU A 95 -2.43 -7.98 -10.95
C GLU A 95 -2.48 -6.45 -11.00
N ALA A 96 -3.68 -5.84 -11.01
CA ALA A 96 -3.81 -4.39 -10.97
C ALA A 96 -3.25 -3.82 -9.66
N ALA A 97 -2.56 -2.68 -9.73
CA ALA A 97 -2.26 -1.93 -8.53
C ALA A 97 -3.56 -1.34 -7.95
N LEU A 98 -3.95 -1.82 -6.76
CA LEU A 98 -5.15 -1.35 -6.09
C LEU A 98 -4.81 -0.29 -5.04
N GLN A 99 -5.53 0.82 -5.07
CA GLN A 99 -5.55 1.77 -3.98
C GLN A 99 -6.42 1.22 -2.85
N ASN A 100 -5.91 1.26 -1.61
CA ASN A 100 -6.74 1.00 -0.45
C ASN A 100 -7.78 2.12 -0.32
N LYS A 101 -9.05 1.78 -0.58
CA LYS A 101 -10.18 2.71 -0.50
C LYS A 101 -10.64 2.96 0.93
N ASN A 102 -10.27 2.07 1.86
CA ASN A 102 -10.75 2.14 3.23
C ASN A 102 -9.76 2.92 4.10
N PRO A 103 -10.19 4.02 4.74
CA PRO A 103 -9.34 4.74 5.66
C PRO A 103 -9.00 3.82 6.84
N VAL A 104 -7.71 3.60 7.04
CA VAL A 104 -7.23 2.78 8.16
C VAL A 104 -7.51 3.50 9.47
N LYS A 105 -8.23 2.84 10.38
CA LYS A 105 -8.48 3.32 11.75
C LYS A 105 -7.51 2.63 12.71
N CYS A 106 -6.84 3.40 13.55
CA CYS A 106 -5.95 2.88 14.58
C CYS A 106 -6.75 2.29 15.75
N TYR A 107 -6.46 1.05 16.16
CA TYR A 107 -7.14 0.42 17.30
C TYR A 107 -6.68 0.92 18.68
N ILE A 108 -5.61 1.72 18.75
CA ILE A 108 -5.11 2.30 20.02
C ILE A 108 -5.76 3.66 20.27
N CYS A 109 -5.61 4.62 19.35
CA CYS A 109 -6.12 5.99 19.56
C CYS A 109 -7.44 6.29 18.83
N LEU A 110 -7.94 5.34 18.02
CA LEU A 110 -9.21 5.43 17.28
C LEU A 110 -9.27 6.53 16.21
N GLN A 111 -8.14 7.16 15.92
CA GLN A 111 -7.95 8.11 14.82
C GLN A 111 -7.63 7.39 13.50
N PHE A 112 -7.81 8.08 12.38
CA PHE A 112 -7.54 7.55 11.04
C PHE A 112 -6.08 7.75 10.59
N ASN A 113 -5.74 7.13 9.45
CA ASN A 113 -4.47 7.28 8.71
C ASN A 113 -3.22 6.69 9.37
N HIS A 114 -3.35 5.80 10.36
CA HIS A 114 -2.25 4.97 10.84
C HIS A 114 -2.73 3.67 11.48
N VAL A 115 -1.85 2.66 11.50
CA VAL A 115 -2.08 1.40 12.23
C VAL A 115 -1.50 1.48 13.65
N ALA A 116 -1.99 0.61 14.54
CA ALA A 116 -1.54 0.52 15.94
C ALA A 116 -0.01 0.40 16.08
N LYS A 117 0.65 -0.34 15.19
CA LYS A 117 2.12 -0.50 15.15
C LYS A 117 2.90 0.81 15.08
N TYR A 118 2.31 1.85 14.48
CA TYR A 118 2.92 3.18 14.33
C TYR A 118 2.24 4.24 15.20
N CYS A 119 1.35 3.84 16.11
CA CYS A 119 0.69 4.76 17.01
C CYS A 119 1.70 5.28 18.06
N LYS A 120 1.72 6.60 18.26
CA LYS A 120 2.56 7.24 19.29
C LYS A 120 1.87 7.32 20.65
N THR A 121 0.57 7.04 20.71
CA THR A 121 -0.20 7.08 21.95
C THR A 121 0.17 5.88 22.81
N LYS A 122 0.55 6.13 24.07
CA LYS A 122 0.91 5.09 25.03
C LYS A 122 -0.30 4.40 25.67
N GLN A 123 -1.44 5.09 25.72
CA GLN A 123 -2.67 4.60 26.33
C GLN A 123 -3.72 4.28 25.26
N GLN A 124 -4.42 3.17 25.45
CA GLN A 124 -5.53 2.78 24.58
C GLN A 124 -6.76 3.63 24.90
N LYS A 125 -7.37 4.21 23.87
CA LYS A 125 -8.67 4.88 23.96
C LYS A 125 -9.80 3.88 23.83
N CYS A 126 -10.84 4.08 24.61
CA CYS A 126 -12.04 3.26 24.60
C CYS A 126 -12.89 3.57 23.36
N ALA A 127 -13.35 2.51 22.68
CA ALA A 127 -14.22 2.65 21.52
C ALA A 127 -15.67 3.05 21.85
N LYS A 128 -16.08 2.94 23.12
CA LYS A 128 -17.43 3.31 23.58
C LYS A 128 -17.50 4.76 24.07
N CYS A 129 -16.64 5.14 25.00
CA CYS A 129 -16.68 6.46 25.64
C CYS A 129 -15.49 7.35 25.31
N GLY A 130 -14.45 6.86 24.62
CA GLY A 130 -13.31 7.68 24.24
C GLY A 130 -12.27 8.00 25.30
N ASP A 131 -12.46 7.56 26.54
CA ASP A 131 -11.50 7.73 27.63
C ASP A 131 -10.34 6.75 27.55
N ASN A 132 -9.31 6.96 28.37
CA ASN A 132 -8.05 6.21 28.34
C ASN A 132 -8.15 4.88 29.11
N HIS A 133 -8.88 3.91 28.56
CA HIS A 133 -8.95 2.54 29.06
C HIS A 133 -9.27 1.53 27.96
N ARG A 134 -9.07 0.24 28.27
CA ARG A 134 -9.51 -0.86 27.39
C ARG A 134 -11.02 -0.99 27.42
N ILE A 135 -11.64 -1.34 26.30
CA ILE A 135 -13.11 -1.47 26.20
C ILE A 135 -13.73 -2.40 27.26
N GLU A 136 -12.98 -3.42 27.68
CA GLU A 136 -13.36 -4.38 28.74
C GLU A 136 -13.46 -3.74 30.13
N GLN A 137 -12.74 -2.63 30.36
CA GLN A 137 -12.74 -1.87 31.61
C GLN A 137 -13.70 -0.67 31.56
N CYS A 138 -14.52 -0.57 30.51
CA CYS A 138 -15.40 0.56 30.31
C CYS A 138 -16.63 0.44 31.22
N THR A 139 -16.76 1.35 32.18
CA THR A 139 -17.91 1.48 33.08
C THR A 139 -18.89 2.56 32.64
N ALA A 140 -18.70 3.15 31.44
CA ALA A 140 -19.55 4.21 30.93
C ALA A 140 -20.98 3.71 30.70
N ALA A 141 -21.96 4.43 31.24
CA ALA A 141 -23.36 4.19 30.98
C ALA A 141 -23.73 4.56 29.52
N ASN A 142 -24.86 4.05 29.02
CA ASN A 142 -25.26 4.22 27.62
C ASN A 142 -25.36 5.69 27.17
N HIS A 143 -25.68 6.62 28.07
CA HIS A 143 -25.77 8.06 27.77
C HIS A 143 -24.40 8.74 27.65
N ALA A 144 -23.32 8.10 28.11
CA ALA A 144 -21.94 8.59 28.01
C ALA A 144 -21.17 7.98 26.82
N ILE A 145 -21.86 7.23 25.96
CA ILE A 145 -21.29 6.71 24.71
C ILE A 145 -21.08 7.90 23.76
N LYS A 146 -19.83 8.11 23.34
CA LYS A 146 -19.47 9.17 22.40
C LYS A 146 -18.54 8.64 21.32
N CYS A 147 -18.73 9.10 20.10
CA CYS A 147 -17.81 8.82 19.02
C CYS A 147 -16.54 9.65 19.20
N ASN A 148 -15.37 9.02 19.24
CA ASN A 148 -14.08 9.72 19.34
C ASN A 148 -13.76 10.69 18.21
N ASN A 149 -14.50 10.61 17.10
CA ASN A 149 -14.25 11.39 15.88
C ASN A 149 -15.42 12.32 15.52
N CYS A 150 -16.51 12.32 16.30
CA CYS A 150 -17.61 13.25 16.11
C CYS A 150 -17.67 14.16 17.34
N ASN A 151 -17.67 15.47 17.11
CA ASN A 151 -18.10 16.45 18.10
C ASN A 151 -19.59 16.71 17.91
#